data_AF-A0A9P8T0G2-F1
#
_entry.id   AF-A0A9P8T0G2-F1
#
_cell.length_a   1.000
_cell.length_b   1.000
_cell.length_c   1.000
_cell.angle_alpha   90.00
_cell.angle_beta   90.00
_cell.angle_gamma   90.00
#
_symmetry.space_group_name_H-M   'P 1'
#
loop_
_entity.id
_entity.type
_entity.pdbx_description
1 polymer ?
#
loop_
_entity_poly.entity_id
_entity_poly.type
_entity_poly.pdbx_seq_one_letter_code
_entity_poly.pdbx_strand_id
1 'polypeptide(L)'
;MARLDREQKNGNKSIYITQKRLSYNLDQEIEGPSSTESNNYNVLVRVTDGNKDKSKKIKLSTVVEPEKLDAFWNEYTNVLKAGLKGLKKKDKKKTKKRSKKS
;
A
#
# COMPACT_ATOMS: atom_id res chain seq x y z
N MET A 1 -1.05 -1.90 -20.40
CA MET A 1 0.21 -1.60 -19.66
C MET A 1 0.17 -0.15 -19.18
N ALA A 2 -0.09 0.08 -17.89
CA ALA A 2 -0.17 1.43 -17.33
C ALA A 2 1.22 1.97 -16.99
N ARG A 3 1.56 3.14 -17.55
CA ARG A 3 2.83 3.86 -17.39
C ARG A 3 3.01 4.40 -15.96
N LEU A 4 4.05 3.92 -15.26
CA LEU A 4 4.48 4.39 -13.94
C LEU A 4 5.74 5.27 -13.96
N ASP A 5 6.15 5.77 -15.14
CA ASP A 5 7.34 6.63 -15.29
C ASP A 5 6.99 8.12 -15.25
N ARG A 6 6.20 8.56 -14.25
CA ARG A 6 6.04 10.00 -14.01
C ARG A 6 7.18 10.47 -13.11
N GLU A 7 8.26 10.83 -13.78
CA GLU A 7 9.44 11.61 -13.36
C GLU A 7 9.29 12.28 -11.98
N GLN A 8 10.12 11.86 -11.02
CA GLN A 8 10.26 12.51 -9.70
C GLN A 8 10.98 13.86 -9.84
N LYS A 9 10.34 14.79 -10.54
CA LYS A 9 10.70 16.22 -10.52
C LYS A 9 9.69 16.92 -9.60
N ASN A 10 10.20 17.42 -8.48
CA ASN A 10 9.57 18.32 -7.49
C ASN A 10 9.12 17.63 -6.19
N GLY A 11 9.83 17.95 -5.09
CA GLY A 11 9.78 17.30 -3.79
C GLY A 11 8.54 17.54 -2.91
N ASN A 12 7.36 17.84 -3.47
CA ASN A 12 6.16 18.18 -2.69
C ASN A 12 4.89 17.44 -3.12
N LYS A 13 4.98 16.21 -3.65
CA LYS A 13 3.79 15.43 -4.06
C LYS A 13 3.71 14.14 -3.25
N SER A 14 2.59 13.97 -2.55
CA SER A 14 2.27 12.76 -1.80
C SER A 14 1.34 11.87 -2.60
N ILE A 15 1.61 10.56 -2.60
CA ILE A 15 0.67 9.55 -3.11
C ILE A 15 -0.05 8.96 -1.91
N TYR A 16 -1.38 8.98 -1.93
CA TYR A 16 -2.22 8.44 -0.87
C TYR A 16 -2.74 7.07 -1.28
N ILE A 17 -2.49 6.08 -0.43
CA ILE A 17 -2.98 4.71 -0.63
C ILE A 17 -3.84 4.35 0.58
N THR A 18 -5.02 3.79 0.33
CA THR A 18 -5.93 3.32 1.38
C THR A 18 -6.35 1.89 1.09
N GLN A 19 -6.45 1.09 2.14
CA GLN A 19 -6.91 -0.29 2.09
C GLN A 19 -8.08 -0.41 3.07
N LYS A 20 -9.23 -0.86 2.59
CA LYS A 20 -10.40 -1.13 3.43
C LYS A 20 -10.99 -2.48 3.07
N ARG A 21 -11.58 -3.15 4.05
CA ARG A 21 -12.49 -4.27 3.78
C ARG A 21 -13.63 -3.78 2.90
N LEU A 22 -13.98 -4.54 1.87
CA LEU A 22 -15.14 -4.30 1.04
C LEU A 22 -16.33 -5.03 1.67
N SER A 23 -17.11 -4.32 2.47
CA SER A 23 -18.40 -4.77 2.99
C SER A 23 -19.52 -4.08 2.22
N TYR A 24 -20.56 -4.85 1.85
CA TYR A 24 -21.75 -4.33 1.16
C TYR A 24 -22.96 -4.18 2.10
N ASN A 25 -22.96 -4.87 3.24
CA ASN A 25 -24.05 -4.84 4.21
C ASN A 25 -23.65 -4.00 5.43
N LEU A 26 -24.18 -2.78 5.52
CA LEU A 26 -23.99 -1.90 6.68
C LEU A 26 -24.81 -2.39 7.89
N ASP A 27 -25.96 -3.03 7.62
CA ASP A 27 -26.90 -3.48 8.65
C ASP A 27 -26.36 -4.67 9.48
N GLN A 28 -25.53 -5.53 8.88
CA GLN A 28 -24.86 -6.64 9.58
C GLN A 28 -23.71 -6.17 10.50
N GLU A 29 -23.29 -4.91 10.42
CA GLU A 29 -22.20 -4.36 11.25
C GLU A 29 -22.71 -3.91 12.63
N ILE A 30 -24.03 -3.71 12.78
CA ILE A 30 -24.68 -3.23 14.02
C ILE A 30 -24.77 -4.35 15.08
N GLU A 31 -24.83 -5.62 14.67
CA GLU A 31 -24.97 -6.77 15.60
C GLU A 31 -23.65 -7.30 16.17
N GLY A 32 -22.52 -6.64 15.91
CA GLY A 32 -21.21 -7.09 16.37
C GLY A 32 -20.74 -8.39 15.68
N PRO A 33 -19.51 -8.85 15.97
CA PRO A 33 -18.95 -10.02 15.29
C PRO A 33 -19.69 -11.30 15.73
N SER A 34 -20.69 -11.71 14.96
CA SER A 34 -21.29 -13.04 15.08
C SER A 34 -20.20 -14.09 14.86
N SER A 35 -19.85 -14.80 15.94
CA SER A 35 -18.58 -15.53 16.10
C SER A 35 -18.52 -16.91 15.42
N THR A 36 -19.05 -17.10 14.21
CA THR A 36 -19.09 -18.46 13.63
C THR A 36 -18.83 -18.60 12.13
N GLU A 37 -18.69 -17.53 11.36
CA GLU A 37 -18.42 -17.69 9.92
C GLU A 37 -17.05 -17.10 9.56
N SER A 38 -16.19 -17.96 9.01
CA SER A 38 -14.92 -17.62 8.36
C SER A 38 -15.19 -16.75 7.14
N ASN A 39 -15.58 -15.52 7.39
CA ASN A 39 -16.00 -14.63 6.34
C ASN A 39 -14.76 -14.13 5.59
N ASN A 40 -14.59 -14.65 4.39
CA ASN A 40 -13.56 -14.21 3.45
C ASN A 40 -14.03 -12.90 2.80
N TYR A 41 -13.34 -11.80 3.12
CA TYR A 41 -13.72 -10.48 2.63
C TYR A 41 -12.77 -9.96 1.57
N ASN A 42 -13.35 -9.46 0.49
CA ASN A 42 -12.61 -8.73 -0.51
C ASN A 42 -12.00 -7.45 0.10
N VAL A 43 -10.86 -7.05 -0.42
CA VAL A 43 -10.13 -5.85 0.01
C VAL A 43 -10.21 -4.81 -1.09
N LEU A 44 -10.68 -3.61 -0.76
CA LEU A 44 -10.69 -2.45 -1.65
C LEU A 44 -9.44 -1.61 -1.41
N VAL A 45 -8.56 -1.58 -2.42
CA VAL A 45 -7.37 -0.74 -2.45
C VAL A 45 -7.64 0.48 -3.32
N ARG A 46 -7.38 1.69 -2.82
CA ARG A 46 -7.48 2.94 -3.57
C ARG A 46 -6.18 3.72 -3.53
N VAL A 47 -5.82 4.33 -4.65
CA VAL A 47 -4.62 5.15 -4.82
C VAL A 47 -5.00 6.50 -5.42
N THR A 48 -4.43 7.59 -4.91
CA THR A 48 -4.63 8.92 -5.47
C THR A 48 -3.41 9.83 -5.31
N ASP A 49 -3.21 10.73 -6.26
CA ASP A 49 -2.15 11.75 -6.26
C ASP A 49 -2.45 12.95 -5.34
N GLY A 50 -3.60 12.94 -4.65
CA GLY A 50 -3.96 13.98 -3.69
C GLY A 50 -4.18 15.37 -4.29
N ASN A 51 -4.33 15.48 -5.62
CA ASN A 51 -4.51 16.77 -6.28
C ASN A 51 -5.77 17.48 -5.75
N LYS A 52 -5.65 18.78 -5.44
CA LYS A 52 -6.76 19.62 -4.96
C LYS A 52 -7.82 19.81 -6.04
N ASP A 53 -7.39 19.92 -7.30
CA ASP A 53 -8.27 20.03 -8.45
C ASP A 53 -8.84 18.64 -8.81
N LYS A 54 -10.16 18.46 -8.62
CA LYS A 54 -10.86 17.20 -8.86
C LYS A 54 -10.78 16.75 -10.32
N SER A 55 -10.71 17.69 -11.27
CA SER A 55 -10.66 17.38 -12.70
C SER A 55 -9.32 16.76 -13.13
N LYS A 56 -8.25 17.12 -12.42
CA LYS A 56 -6.87 16.65 -12.66
C LYS A 56 -6.43 15.55 -11.68
N LYS A 57 -7.27 15.25 -10.68
CA LYS A 57 -7.00 14.26 -9.64
C LYS A 57 -7.06 12.86 -10.22
N ILE A 58 -5.94 12.15 -10.13
CA ILE A 58 -5.88 10.76 -10.54
C ILE A 58 -6.36 9.90 -9.36
N LYS A 59 -7.32 9.02 -9.64
CA LYS A 59 -7.81 8.01 -8.70
C LYS A 59 -7.79 6.66 -9.39
N LEU A 60 -7.22 5.68 -8.70
CA LEU A 60 -7.24 4.28 -9.10
C LEU A 60 -7.85 3.49 -7.96
N SER A 61 -8.64 2.48 -8.28
CA SER A 61 -9.21 1.56 -7.31
C SER A 61 -9.24 0.15 -7.86
N THR A 62 -8.91 -0.82 -7.01
CA THR A 62 -9.02 -2.24 -7.33
C THR A 62 -9.64 -2.98 -6.17
N VAL A 63 -10.45 -3.99 -6.50
CA VAL A 63 -10.95 -4.97 -5.54
C VAL A 63 -10.05 -6.19 -5.62
N VAL A 64 -9.60 -6.69 -4.47
CA VAL A 64 -8.73 -7.84 -4.36
C VAL A 64 -9.48 -8.94 -3.62
N GLU A 65 -9.64 -10.07 -4.28
CA GLU A 65 -10.22 -11.27 -3.68
C GLU A 65 -9.23 -11.91 -2.69
N PRO A 66 -9.72 -12.54 -1.60
CA PRO A 66 -8.89 -13.21 -0.60
C PRO A 66 -7.90 -14.22 -1.21
N GLU A 67 -8.34 -14.98 -2.22
CA GLU A 67 -7.54 -16.01 -2.89
C GLU A 67 -6.33 -15.44 -3.65
N LYS A 68 -6.46 -14.21 -4.17
CA LYS A 68 -5.42 -13.53 -4.97
C LYS A 68 -4.59 -12.54 -4.15
N LEU A 69 -4.83 -12.47 -2.83
CA LEU A 69 -4.25 -11.46 -1.97
C LEU A 69 -2.72 -11.56 -1.92
N ASP A 70 -2.17 -12.78 -1.82
CA ASP A 70 -0.72 -13.00 -1.77
C ASP A 70 -0.02 -12.57 -3.07
N ALA A 71 -0.56 -13.02 -4.21
CA ALA A 71 -0.05 -12.62 -5.53
C ALA A 71 -0.09 -11.10 -5.72
N PHE A 72 -1.19 -10.46 -5.32
CA PHE A 72 -1.33 -9.00 -5.34
C PHE A 72 -0.25 -8.31 -4.50
N TRP A 73 0.03 -8.77 -3.27
CA TRP A 73 1.06 -8.17 -2.41
C TRP A 73 2.47 -8.32 -2.98
N ASN A 74 2.77 -9.45 -3.61
CA ASN A 74 4.06 -9.66 -4.26
C ASN A 74 4.29 -8.64 -5.38
N GLU A 75 3.32 -8.43 -6.27
CA GLU A 75 3.40 -7.43 -7.33
C GLU A 75 3.40 -6.00 -6.79
N TYR A 76 2.49 -5.70 -5.86
CA TYR A 76 2.32 -4.37 -5.26
C TYR A 76 3.59 -3.91 -4.53
N THR A 77 4.22 -4.78 -3.73
CA THR A 77 5.45 -4.41 -3.01
C THR A 77 6.62 -4.18 -3.96
N ASN A 78 6.69 -4.90 -5.09
CA ASN A 78 7.71 -4.67 -6.11
C ASN A 78 7.55 -3.29 -6.74
N VAL A 79 6.32 -2.88 -7.04
CA VAL A 79 6.01 -1.53 -7.54
C VAL A 79 6.38 -0.46 -6.49
N LEU A 80 6.04 -0.66 -5.22
CA LEU A 80 6.41 0.28 -4.16
C LEU A 80 7.92 0.43 -4.01
N LYS A 81 8.67 -0.68 -3.98
CA LYS A 81 10.14 -0.65 -3.89
C LYS A 81 10.76 0.07 -5.09
N ALA A 82 10.22 -0.17 -6.29
CA ALA A 82 10.69 0.50 -7.51
C ALA A 82 10.34 1.99 -7.55
N GLY A 83 9.20 2.39 -6.97
CA GLY A 83 8.74 3.78 -6.93
C GLY A 83 9.37 4.61 -5.79
N LEU A 84 9.68 4.00 -4.64
CA LEU A 84 10.15 4.67 -3.42
C LEU A 84 11.69 4.71 -3.33
N LYS A 85 12.38 5.08 -4.40
CA LYS A 85 13.86 5.09 -4.49
C LYS A 85 14.53 6.25 -3.75
N GLY A 86 13.78 7.30 -3.42
CA GLY A 86 14.32 8.55 -2.85
C GLY A 86 14.49 8.59 -1.32
N LEU A 87 14.20 7.51 -0.59
CA LEU A 87 14.30 7.52 0.88
C LEU A 87 15.75 7.38 1.37
N LYS A 88 16.11 8.15 2.41
CA LYS A 88 17.38 7.96 3.12
C LYS A 88 17.45 6.54 3.68
N LYS A 89 18.56 5.84 3.43
CA LYS A 89 18.81 4.51 4.01
C LYS A 89 18.83 4.61 5.54
N LYS A 90 18.27 3.60 6.21
CA LYS A 90 18.35 3.47 7.67
C LYS A 90 19.83 3.41 8.09
N ASP A 91 20.21 4.27 9.02
CA ASP A 91 21.56 4.30 9.58
C ASP A 91 21.80 2.99 10.36
N LYS A 92 22.70 2.13 9.86
CA LYS A 92 23.12 0.92 10.57
C LYS A 92 24.16 1.34 11.62
N LYS A 93 23.83 1.21 12.92
CA LYS A 93 24.80 1.42 14.01
C LYS A 93 25.97 0.46 13.77
N LYS A 94 27.17 1.02 13.54
CA LYS A 94 28.40 0.22 13.38
C LYS A 94 28.64 -0.55 14.68
N THR A 95 28.41 -1.86 14.68
CA THR A 95 28.93 -2.74 15.72
C THR A 95 30.45 -2.67 15.62
N LYS A 96 31.10 -2.11 16.64
CA LYS A 96 32.57 -2.09 16.75
C LYS A 96 33.04 -3.54 16.65
N LYS A 97 33.68 -3.92 15.53
CA LYS A 97 34.47 -5.15 15.46
C LYS A 97 35.50 -5.03 16.59
N ARG A 98 35.34 -5.83 17.65
CA ARG A 98 36.43 -6.05 18.61
C ARG A 98 37.57 -6.65 17.79
N SER A 99 38.63 -5.88 17.59
CA SER A 99 39.89 -6.40 17.07
C SER A 99 40.30 -7.53 18.00
N LYS A 100 40.37 -8.75 17.46
CA LYS A 100 41.02 -9.86 18.13
C LYS A 100 42.51 -9.53 18.11
N LYS A 101 43.04 -9.07 19.26
CA LYS A 101 44.47 -8.85 19.43
C LYS A 101 45.13 -10.23 19.64
N SER A 102 46.29 -10.36 18.98
CA SER A 102 47.27 -11.45 18.96
C SER A 102 47.25 -12.39 20.16
#